data_AF-A0A2E3D9Y5-F1
#
_entry.id   AF-A0A2E3D9Y5-F1
#
_cell.length_a   1.000
_cell.length_b   1.000
_cell.length_c   1.000
_cell.angle_alpha   90.00
_cell.angle_beta   90.00
_cell.angle_gamma   90.00
#
_symmetry.space_group_name_H-M   'P 1'
#
loop_
_entity.id
_entity.type
_entity.pdbx_description
1 polymer ?
#
loop_
_entity_poly.entity_id
_entity_poly.type
_entity_poly.pdbx_seq_one_letter_code
_entity_poly.pdbx_strand_id
1 'polypeptide(L)'
;MCMGLNYAGSIKKLKVGKKKVENILKEPDMKDKLIHLLCTTLLVLFFGVAFSVISDHFGKGAAAKDGWLTLLILAILNLFNFNYWKEYFSSSSSPVGQNSLSILVLAEFSPSSQKMARVLEFFEKLLPETRQYSGCRGVEVLTESETGRIILVEYWETKEKFIAYKDWRTETGVFDELLAMLDSEPVFRFCDHTRI
;
A
#
# COMPACT_ATOMS: atom_id res chain seq x y z
N MET A 1 33.46 -37.88 -39.04
CA MET A 1 32.61 -38.09 -37.85
C MET A 1 31.92 -36.77 -37.53
N CYS A 2 30.72 -36.53 -38.07
CA CYS A 2 30.03 -35.26 -37.88
C CYS A 2 29.37 -35.23 -36.49
N MET A 3 29.86 -34.37 -35.60
CA MET A 3 29.18 -34.04 -34.34
C MET A 3 27.88 -33.30 -34.67
N GLY A 4 26.77 -34.03 -34.70
CA GLY A 4 25.44 -33.45 -34.77
C GLY A 4 25.17 -32.63 -33.50
N LEU A 5 25.25 -31.31 -33.63
CA LEU A 5 24.92 -30.37 -32.56
C LEU A 5 23.45 -30.58 -32.16
N ASN A 6 23.23 -30.97 -30.91
CA ASN A 6 21.91 -31.26 -30.33
C ASN A 6 21.15 -29.95 -30.02
N TYR A 7 20.78 -29.22 -31.08
CA TYR A 7 20.08 -27.93 -31.00
C TYR A 7 18.67 -28.06 -30.42
N ALA A 8 18.00 -29.18 -30.66
CA ALA A 8 16.64 -29.42 -30.18
C ALA A 8 16.55 -29.50 -28.65
N GLY A 9 17.54 -30.10 -27.99
CA GLY A 9 17.63 -30.16 -26.53
C GLY A 9 17.81 -28.78 -25.88
N SER A 10 18.69 -27.95 -26.45
CA SER A 10 18.94 -26.59 -25.96
C SER A 10 17.71 -25.68 -26.09
N ILE A 11 16.97 -25.77 -27.19
CA ILE A 11 15.74 -24.98 -27.39
C ILE A 11 14.65 -25.37 -26.39
N LYS A 12 14.50 -26.66 -26.09
CA LYS A 12 13.55 -27.13 -25.05
C LYS A 12 13.93 -26.60 -23.66
N LYS A 13 15.21 -26.62 -23.30
CA LYS A 13 15.72 -26.14 -22.01
C LYS A 13 15.49 -24.63 -21.82
N LEU A 14 15.70 -23.84 -22.88
CA LEU A 14 15.42 -22.40 -22.89
C LEU A 14 13.92 -22.09 -22.75
N LYS A 15 13.05 -22.84 -23.45
CA LYS A 15 11.59 -22.66 -23.33
C LYS A 15 11.07 -22.99 -21.93
N VAL A 16 11.60 -24.05 -21.30
CA VAL A 16 11.24 -24.43 -19.92
C VAL A 16 11.72 -23.38 -18.91
N GLY A 17 12.94 -22.88 -19.07
CA GLY A 17 13.48 -21.79 -18.23
C GLY A 17 12.64 -20.52 -18.33
N LYS A 18 12.29 -20.10 -19.55
CA LYS A 18 11.43 -18.93 -19.78
C LYS A 18 10.06 -19.08 -19.13
N LYS A 19 9.41 -20.23 -19.28
CA LYS A 19 8.09 -20.50 -18.67
C LYS A 19 8.15 -20.53 -17.13
N LYS A 20 9.24 -21.04 -16.56
CA LYS A 20 9.47 -21.02 -15.10
C LYS A 20 9.64 -19.59 -14.59
N VAL A 21 10.40 -18.76 -15.30
CA VAL A 21 10.60 -17.34 -14.96
C VAL A 21 9.29 -16.56 -15.13
N GLU A 22 8.53 -16.77 -16.20
CA GLU A 22 7.21 -16.14 -16.39
C GLU A 22 6.21 -16.50 -15.29
N ASN A 23 6.27 -17.73 -14.75
CA ASN A 23 5.41 -18.14 -13.64
C ASN A 23 5.84 -17.50 -12.31
N ILE A 24 7.15 -17.39 -12.05
CA ILE A 24 7.67 -16.71 -10.85
C ILE A 24 7.36 -15.20 -10.92
N LEU A 25 7.51 -14.61 -12.09
CA LEU A 25 7.14 -13.21 -12.35
C LEU A 25 5.62 -12.99 -12.34
N LYS A 26 4.79 -14.02 -12.24
CA LYS A 26 3.32 -13.88 -12.14
C LYS A 26 2.82 -13.71 -10.71
N GLU A 27 3.61 -14.10 -9.70
CA GLU A 27 3.23 -13.95 -8.29
C GLU A 27 3.14 -12.46 -7.90
N PRO A 28 2.05 -12.02 -7.24
CA PRO A 28 1.81 -10.61 -6.94
C PRO A 28 2.91 -10.01 -6.06
N ASP A 29 3.32 -10.71 -4.99
CA ASP A 29 4.37 -10.25 -4.07
C ASP A 29 5.73 -10.02 -4.75
N MET A 30 6.11 -10.90 -5.68
CA MET A 30 7.39 -10.81 -6.39
C MET A 30 7.40 -9.70 -7.45
N LYS A 31 6.25 -9.44 -8.09
CA LYS A 31 6.11 -8.30 -9.01
C LYS A 31 6.27 -6.98 -8.29
N ASP A 32 5.63 -6.84 -7.14
CA ASP A 32 5.67 -5.60 -6.37
C ASP A 32 7.10 -5.32 -5.92
N LYS A 33 7.78 -6.30 -5.32
CA LYS A 33 9.20 -6.20 -4.94
C LYS A 33 10.11 -5.83 -6.11
N LEU A 34 9.87 -6.40 -7.29
CA LEU A 34 10.63 -6.08 -8.49
C LEU A 34 10.38 -4.64 -8.96
N ILE A 35 9.13 -4.18 -8.94
CA ILE A 35 8.76 -2.79 -9.27
C ILE A 35 9.39 -1.83 -8.26
N HIS A 36 9.38 -2.14 -6.96
CA HIS A 36 10.05 -1.33 -5.95
C HIS A 36 11.56 -1.24 -6.18
N LEU A 37 12.22 -2.37 -6.47
CA LEU A 37 13.66 -2.40 -6.75
C LEU A 37 14.01 -1.57 -8.00
N LEU A 38 13.20 -1.65 -9.05
CA LEU A 38 13.42 -0.89 -10.29
C LEU A 38 13.25 0.63 -10.05
N CYS A 39 12.17 1.05 -9.40
CA CYS A 39 11.89 2.47 -9.16
C CYS A 39 12.93 3.11 -8.23
N THR A 40 13.34 2.41 -7.16
CA THR A 40 14.38 2.89 -6.23
C THR A 40 15.75 2.98 -6.92
N THR A 41 16.10 2.00 -7.76
CA THR A 41 17.35 2.04 -8.54
C THR A 41 17.36 3.21 -9.53
N LEU A 42 16.24 3.48 -10.22
CA LEU A 42 16.12 4.64 -11.10
C LEU A 42 16.25 5.97 -10.36
N LEU A 43 15.74 6.06 -9.12
CA LEU A 43 15.86 7.24 -8.27
C LEU A 43 17.32 7.52 -7.88
N VAL A 44 18.07 6.48 -7.49
CA VAL A 44 19.51 6.59 -7.17
C VAL A 44 20.31 7.07 -8.37
N LEU A 45 20.00 6.53 -9.57
CA LEU A 45 20.64 6.98 -10.81
C LEU A 45 20.32 8.44 -11.13
N PHE A 46 19.07 8.87 -10.93
CA PHE A 46 18.66 10.27 -11.09
C PHE A 46 19.49 11.20 -10.20
N PHE A 47 19.60 10.91 -8.90
CA PHE A 47 20.39 11.73 -7.98
C PHE A 47 21.88 11.70 -8.28
N GLY A 48 22.43 10.55 -8.70
CA GLY A 48 23.84 10.44 -9.11
C GLY A 48 24.16 11.29 -10.34
N VAL A 49 23.29 11.26 -11.36
CA VAL A 49 23.44 12.09 -12.57
C VAL A 49 23.24 13.57 -12.24
N ALA A 50 22.24 13.91 -11.43
CA ALA A 50 22.02 15.29 -10.97
C ALA A 50 23.23 15.84 -10.23
N PHE A 51 23.80 15.06 -9.30
CA PHE A 51 25.02 15.45 -8.59
C PHE A 51 26.19 15.66 -9.55
N SER A 52 26.38 14.78 -10.54
CA SER A 52 27.42 14.92 -11.56
C SER A 52 27.25 16.20 -12.39
N VAL A 53 26.02 16.48 -12.86
CA VAL A 53 25.68 17.70 -13.62
C VAL A 53 25.93 18.96 -12.79
N ILE A 54 25.53 18.95 -11.52
CA ILE A 54 25.76 20.06 -10.59
C ILE A 54 27.27 20.28 -10.37
N SER A 55 28.02 19.22 -10.12
CA SER A 55 29.48 19.27 -9.95
C SER A 55 30.19 19.84 -11.19
N ASP A 56 29.80 19.41 -12.39
CA ASP A 56 30.32 19.96 -13.64
C ASP A 56 29.96 21.43 -13.83
N HIS A 57 28.73 21.84 -13.47
CA HIS A 57 28.31 23.24 -13.56
C HIS A 57 29.14 24.15 -12.64
N PHE A 58 29.38 23.73 -11.39
CA PHE A 58 30.17 24.51 -10.43
C PHE A 58 31.68 24.42 -10.68
N GLY A 59 32.19 23.31 -11.22
CA GLY A 59 33.62 23.12 -11.49
C GLY A 59 34.10 23.69 -12.83
N LYS A 60 33.30 23.57 -13.89
CA LYS A 60 33.66 23.98 -15.27
C LYS A 60 32.92 25.23 -15.75
N GLY A 61 32.00 25.77 -14.95
CA GLY A 61 31.15 26.91 -15.32
C GLY A 61 30.02 26.58 -16.30
N ALA A 62 29.95 25.33 -16.76
CA ALA A 62 28.88 24.81 -17.62
C ALA A 62 28.82 23.29 -17.48
N ALA A 63 27.60 22.75 -17.49
CA ALA A 63 27.39 21.31 -17.55
C ALA A 63 27.39 20.81 -19.00
N ALA A 64 27.89 19.60 -19.22
CA ALA A 64 27.87 18.98 -20.54
C ALA A 64 26.43 18.86 -21.07
N LYS A 65 26.23 19.16 -22.36
CA LYS A 65 24.91 19.14 -23.02
C LYS A 65 24.17 17.81 -22.84
N ASP A 66 24.93 16.71 -22.78
CA ASP A 66 24.41 15.36 -22.63
C ASP A 66 23.89 15.09 -21.21
N GLY A 67 24.46 15.72 -20.18
CA GLY A 67 24.07 15.52 -18.77
C GLY A 67 22.67 16.06 -18.47
N TRP A 68 22.32 17.23 -19.02
CA TRP A 68 20.97 17.79 -18.89
C TRP A 68 19.92 16.94 -19.61
N LEU A 69 20.24 16.42 -20.80
CA LEU A 69 19.33 15.56 -21.54
C LEU A 69 19.11 14.22 -20.81
N THR A 70 20.18 13.61 -20.27
CA THR A 70 20.07 12.41 -19.44
C THR A 70 19.22 12.67 -18.19
N LEU A 71 19.41 13.81 -17.53
CA LEU A 71 18.62 14.18 -16.35
C LEU A 71 17.14 14.37 -16.68
N LEU A 72 16.83 15.01 -17.81
CA LEU A 72 15.46 15.17 -18.30
C LEU A 72 14.82 13.81 -18.60
N ILE A 73 15.53 12.90 -19.26
CA ILE A 73 15.03 11.54 -19.55
C ILE A 73 14.77 10.76 -18.26
N LEU A 74 15.68 10.82 -17.28
CA LEU A 74 15.51 10.16 -15.99
C LEU A 74 14.36 10.77 -15.18
N ALA A 75 14.17 12.10 -15.24
CA ALA A 75 13.02 12.76 -14.63
C ALA A 75 11.70 12.27 -15.25
N ILE A 76 11.63 12.17 -16.58
CA ILE A 76 10.45 11.68 -17.29
C ILE A 76 10.16 10.22 -16.92
N LEU A 77 11.17 9.35 -16.92
CA LEU A 77 11.02 7.94 -16.52
C LEU A 77 10.55 7.80 -15.06
N ASN A 78 11.02 8.69 -14.17
CA ASN A 78 10.56 8.73 -12.79
C ASN A 78 9.11 9.23 -12.66
N LEU A 79 8.73 10.24 -13.46
CA LEU A 79 7.35 10.74 -13.53
C LEU A 79 6.38 9.71 -14.10
N PHE A 80 6.80 8.84 -15.03
CA PHE A 80 5.97 7.72 -15.48
C PHE A 80 5.64 6.72 -14.36
N ASN A 81 6.50 6.64 -13.34
CA ASN A 81 6.25 5.85 -12.13
C ASN A 81 5.47 6.62 -11.06
N PHE A 82 4.85 7.76 -11.39
CA PHE A 82 4.12 8.60 -10.42
C PHE A 82 3.03 7.83 -9.68
N ASN A 83 2.29 6.94 -10.36
CA ASN A 83 1.25 6.13 -9.71
C ASN A 83 1.85 5.19 -8.66
N TYR A 84 2.98 4.56 -8.98
CA TYR A 84 3.71 3.71 -8.04
C TYR A 84 4.20 4.53 -6.83
N TRP A 85 4.79 5.71 -7.05
CA TRP A 85 5.24 6.57 -5.94
C TRP A 85 4.08 7.07 -5.10
N LYS A 86 2.97 7.45 -5.73
CA LYS A 86 1.73 7.84 -5.05
C LYS A 86 1.25 6.72 -4.12
N GLU A 87 1.20 5.48 -4.60
CA GLU A 87 0.82 4.32 -3.81
C GLU A 87 1.87 3.99 -2.73
N TYR A 88 3.17 4.03 -3.03
CA TYR A 88 4.25 3.80 -2.08
C TYR A 88 4.23 4.78 -0.90
N PHE A 89 4.04 6.07 -1.17
CA PHE A 89 3.90 7.09 -0.12
C PHE A 89 2.56 6.99 0.62
N SER A 90 1.51 6.49 -0.04
CA SER A 90 0.23 6.20 0.61
C SER A 90 0.28 4.97 1.51
N SER A 91 1.13 3.99 1.20
CA SER A 91 1.31 2.76 1.98
C SER A 91 2.31 2.93 3.12
N SER A 92 3.29 3.85 2.99
CA SER A 92 4.25 4.19 4.05
C SER A 92 3.73 5.26 5.02
N SER A 93 2.64 5.94 4.66
CA SER A 93 1.85 6.74 5.60
C SER A 93 0.94 5.81 6.41
N SER A 94 1.53 5.07 7.35
CA SER A 94 0.77 4.71 8.55
C SER A 94 0.22 6.03 9.14
N PRO A 95 -1.08 6.14 9.43
CA PRO A 95 -1.71 7.40 9.89
C PRO A 95 -1.20 7.89 11.26
N VAL A 96 -0.26 7.17 11.88
CA VAL A 96 0.53 7.61 13.03
C VAL A 96 1.60 8.61 12.57
N GLY A 97 1.18 9.79 12.08
CA GLY A 97 2.10 10.78 11.54
C GLY A 97 1.48 12.07 10.98
N GLN A 98 0.98 12.93 11.87
CA GLN A 98 0.78 14.38 11.70
C GLN A 98 -0.41 14.91 10.86
N ASN A 99 -1.49 15.34 11.53
CA ASN A 99 -1.68 16.75 11.95
C ASN A 99 -2.92 16.91 12.87
N SER A 100 -2.82 17.88 13.77
CA SER A 100 -3.56 18.14 15.01
C SER A 100 -5.07 18.50 14.92
N LEU A 101 -5.91 17.79 14.16
CA LEU A 101 -7.38 17.99 14.20
C LEU A 101 -8.23 16.72 14.04
N SER A 102 -7.64 15.55 13.82
CA SER A 102 -8.42 14.30 13.69
C SER A 102 -8.68 13.64 15.04
N ILE A 103 -9.88 13.12 15.24
CA ILE A 103 -10.18 12.21 16.34
C ILE A 103 -9.76 10.78 15.97
N LEU A 104 -9.36 10.01 16.98
CA LEU A 104 -9.16 8.58 16.85
C LEU A 104 -10.39 7.85 17.39
N VAL A 105 -10.89 6.87 16.65
CA VAL A 105 -11.97 5.99 17.08
C VAL A 105 -11.44 4.57 17.17
N LEU A 106 -11.52 3.97 18.36
CA LEU A 106 -11.32 2.54 18.55
C LEU A 106 -12.67 1.86 18.49
N ALA A 107 -12.89 1.02 17.47
CA ALA A 107 -14.07 0.18 17.38
C ALA A 107 -13.68 -1.27 17.69
N GLU A 108 -14.11 -1.76 18.84
CA GLU A 108 -13.85 -3.12 19.31
C GLU A 108 -15.01 -4.03 18.91
N PHE A 109 -14.68 -5.13 18.27
CA PHE A 109 -15.62 -6.17 17.86
C PHE A 109 -15.23 -7.48 18.52
N SER A 110 -16.22 -8.21 19.03
CA SER A 110 -16.04 -9.54 19.61
C SER A 110 -16.75 -10.57 18.71
N PRO A 111 -16.10 -11.06 17.64
CA PRO A 111 -16.66 -12.11 16.81
C PRO A 111 -16.83 -13.39 17.61
N SER A 112 -17.84 -14.18 17.28
CA SER A 112 -17.87 -15.55 17.78
C SER A 112 -16.66 -16.32 17.24
N SER A 113 -16.08 -17.22 18.04
CA SER A 113 -14.86 -17.96 17.66
C SER A 113 -14.98 -18.69 16.32
N GLN A 114 -16.19 -19.10 15.95
CA GLN A 114 -16.50 -19.77 14.67
C GLN A 114 -16.69 -18.81 13.50
N LYS A 115 -16.92 -17.51 13.75
CA LYS A 115 -17.22 -16.49 12.74
C LYS A 115 -16.10 -15.48 12.51
N MET A 116 -14.97 -15.60 13.23
CA MET A 116 -13.80 -14.71 13.10
C MET A 116 -13.37 -14.47 11.65
N ALA A 117 -13.11 -15.55 10.91
CA ALA A 117 -12.71 -15.45 9.49
C ALA A 117 -13.74 -14.72 8.63
N ARG A 118 -15.03 -14.97 8.88
CA ARG A 118 -16.12 -14.32 8.17
C ARG A 118 -16.21 -12.82 8.46
N VAL A 119 -15.96 -12.40 9.70
CA VAL A 119 -15.92 -10.98 10.06
C VAL A 119 -14.73 -10.28 9.41
N LEU A 120 -13.56 -10.94 9.34
CA LEU A 120 -12.40 -10.39 8.63
C LEU A 120 -12.65 -10.25 7.12
N GLU A 121 -13.24 -11.27 6.46
CA GLU A 121 -13.65 -11.19 5.05
C GLU A 121 -14.68 -10.07 4.81
N PHE A 122 -15.57 -9.85 5.78
CA PHE A 122 -16.55 -8.78 5.73
C PHE A 122 -15.88 -7.40 5.80
N PHE A 123 -14.93 -7.22 6.72
CA PHE A 123 -14.14 -5.98 6.78
C PHE A 123 -13.25 -5.77 5.56
N GLU A 124 -12.67 -6.83 4.99
CA GLU A 124 -11.88 -6.73 3.74
C GLU A 124 -12.71 -6.13 2.59
N LYS A 125 -13.99 -6.50 2.50
CA LYS A 125 -14.92 -5.97 1.49
C LYS A 125 -15.42 -4.56 1.80
N LEU A 126 -15.70 -4.25 3.06
CA LEU A 126 -16.32 -2.97 3.45
C LEU A 126 -15.36 -1.82 3.65
N LEU A 127 -14.19 -2.08 4.24
CA LEU A 127 -13.25 -1.02 4.61
C LEU A 127 -12.73 -0.18 3.43
N PRO A 128 -12.61 -0.69 2.18
CA PRO A 128 -12.31 0.16 1.03
C PRO A 128 -13.30 1.33 0.84
N GLU A 129 -14.59 1.12 1.10
CA GLU A 129 -15.60 2.18 1.01
C GLU A 129 -15.56 3.09 2.23
N THR A 130 -15.35 2.52 3.43
CA THR A 130 -15.17 3.31 4.66
C THR A 130 -14.00 4.29 4.54
N ARG A 131 -12.87 3.86 3.94
CA ARG A 131 -11.71 4.72 3.69
C ARG A 131 -11.98 5.84 2.68
N GLN A 132 -13.00 5.69 1.83
CA GLN A 132 -13.42 6.70 0.86
C GLN A 132 -14.52 7.62 1.39
N TYR A 133 -15.13 7.28 2.53
CA TYR A 133 -16.21 8.06 3.12
C TYR A 133 -15.72 9.45 3.55
N SER A 134 -16.56 10.47 3.36
CA SER A 134 -16.22 11.86 3.68
C SER A 134 -15.82 12.00 5.15
N GLY A 135 -14.60 12.46 5.39
CA GLY A 135 -14.06 12.67 6.73
C GLY A 135 -13.27 11.48 7.29
N CYS A 136 -13.23 10.33 6.61
CA CYS A 136 -12.35 9.23 6.97
C CYS A 136 -10.91 9.54 6.49
N ARG A 137 -9.94 9.37 7.38
CA ARG A 137 -8.50 9.58 7.12
C ARG A 137 -7.73 8.27 7.02
N GLY A 138 -8.28 7.19 7.55
CA GLY A 138 -7.65 5.88 7.53
C GLY A 138 -8.34 4.91 8.47
N VAL A 139 -8.17 3.62 8.18
CA VAL A 139 -8.64 2.53 9.05
C VAL A 139 -7.60 1.42 9.02
N GLU A 140 -7.13 1.07 10.21
CA GLU A 140 -6.28 -0.09 10.47
C GLU A 140 -7.10 -1.20 11.15
N VAL A 141 -6.73 -2.45 10.88
CA VAL A 141 -7.37 -3.62 11.48
C VAL A 141 -6.35 -4.34 12.33
N LEU A 142 -6.65 -4.48 13.61
CA LEU A 142 -5.86 -5.24 14.57
C LEU A 142 -6.67 -6.46 15.03
N THR A 143 -5.96 -7.55 15.33
CA THR A 143 -6.55 -8.73 15.96
C THR A 143 -5.80 -9.02 17.25
N GLU A 144 -6.53 -9.07 18.36
CA GLU A 144 -5.96 -9.42 19.66
C GLU A 144 -5.80 -10.94 19.76
N SER A 145 -4.56 -11.40 19.93
CA SER A 145 -4.23 -12.83 19.90
C SER A 145 -4.81 -13.61 21.07
N GLU A 146 -5.01 -12.98 22.23
CA GLU A 146 -5.46 -13.66 23.46
C GLU A 146 -6.96 -13.83 23.51
N THR A 147 -7.72 -12.84 23.05
CA THR A 147 -9.19 -12.81 23.17
C THR A 147 -9.91 -13.09 21.85
N GLY A 148 -9.20 -13.00 20.71
CA GLY A 148 -9.80 -13.06 19.38
C GLY A 148 -10.62 -11.82 19.01
N ARG A 149 -10.49 -10.71 19.75
CA ARG A 149 -11.13 -9.44 19.40
C ARG A 149 -10.53 -8.84 18.14
N ILE A 150 -11.38 -8.19 17.36
CA ILE A 150 -10.94 -7.33 16.26
C ILE A 150 -11.06 -5.88 16.74
N ILE A 151 -10.00 -5.10 16.54
CA ILE A 151 -9.98 -3.68 16.87
C ILE A 151 -9.74 -2.92 15.58
N LEU A 152 -10.68 -2.06 15.20
CA LEU A 152 -10.44 -1.08 14.16
C LEU A 152 -9.89 0.20 14.79
N VAL A 153 -8.75 0.65 14.29
CA VAL A 153 -8.20 1.97 14.62
C VAL A 153 -8.56 2.89 13.47
N GLU A 154 -9.56 3.73 13.68
CA GLU A 154 -10.10 4.61 12.66
C GLU A 154 -9.72 6.06 12.95
N TYR A 155 -9.33 6.78 11.91
CA TYR A 155 -8.94 8.18 11.98
C TYR A 155 -9.98 9.01 11.25
N TRP A 156 -10.59 9.97 11.94
CA TRP A 156 -11.68 10.77 11.41
C TRP A 156 -11.42 12.27 11.58
N GLU A 157 -11.88 13.08 10.63
CA GLU A 157 -11.77 14.55 10.70
C GLU A 157 -12.46 15.13 11.94
N THR A 158 -13.64 14.61 12.30
CA THR A 158 -14.43 15.05 13.45
C THR A 158 -15.28 13.90 13.98
N LYS A 159 -15.78 14.03 15.21
CA LYS A 159 -16.70 13.06 15.82
C LYS A 159 -18.01 12.97 15.04
N GLU A 160 -18.50 14.10 14.56
CA GLU A 160 -19.76 14.22 13.83
C GLU A 160 -19.69 13.47 12.50
N LYS A 161 -18.54 13.49 11.82
CA LYS A 161 -18.31 12.72 10.59
C LYS A 161 -18.34 11.21 10.83
N PHE A 162 -17.74 10.73 11.91
CA PHE A 162 -17.83 9.33 12.30
C PHE A 162 -19.27 8.92 12.62
N ILE A 163 -20.00 9.74 13.39
CA ILE A 163 -21.40 9.46 13.74
C ILE A 163 -22.26 9.36 12.47
N ALA A 164 -22.13 10.33 11.56
CA ALA A 164 -22.85 10.31 10.28
C ALA A 164 -22.53 9.06 9.44
N TYR A 165 -21.26 8.65 9.40
CA TYR A 165 -20.84 7.40 8.74
C TYR A 165 -21.49 6.17 9.39
N LYS A 166 -21.44 6.09 10.72
CA LYS A 166 -22.01 4.97 11.48
C LYS A 166 -23.52 4.88 11.26
N ASP A 167 -24.22 6.00 11.34
CA ASP A 167 -25.67 6.05 11.15
C ASP A 167 -26.04 5.63 9.72
N TRP A 168 -25.29 6.09 8.71
CA TRP A 168 -25.45 5.63 7.34
C TRP A 168 -25.22 4.11 7.18
N ARG A 169 -24.22 3.53 7.88
CA ARG A 169 -24.00 2.06 7.90
C ARG A 169 -25.12 1.31 8.62
N THR A 170 -25.77 1.92 9.61
CA THR A 170 -26.95 1.36 10.27
C THR A 170 -28.17 1.42 9.35
N GLU A 171 -28.45 2.55 8.72
CA GLU A 171 -29.58 2.74 7.81
C GLU A 171 -29.53 1.83 6.57
N THR A 172 -28.32 1.54 6.07
CA THR A 172 -28.11 0.64 4.93
C THR A 172 -28.17 -0.84 5.29
N GLY A 173 -28.37 -1.20 6.57
CA GLY A 173 -28.44 -2.58 7.06
C GLY A 173 -27.09 -3.29 7.18
N VAL A 174 -26.00 -2.66 6.73
CA VAL A 174 -24.64 -3.22 6.81
C VAL A 174 -24.24 -3.47 8.26
N PHE A 175 -24.65 -2.59 9.18
CA PHE A 175 -24.35 -2.76 10.60
C PHE A 175 -25.12 -3.95 11.22
N ASP A 176 -26.34 -4.23 10.76
CA ASP A 176 -27.14 -5.37 11.24
C ASP A 176 -26.52 -6.71 10.81
N GLU A 177 -26.02 -6.78 9.56
CA GLU A 177 -25.27 -7.93 9.08
C GLU A 177 -24.01 -8.20 9.93
N LEU A 178 -23.31 -7.13 10.33
CA LEU A 178 -22.15 -7.20 11.20
C LEU A 178 -22.53 -7.75 12.58
N LEU A 179 -23.58 -7.18 13.21
CA LEU A 179 -24.05 -7.57 14.53
C LEU A 179 -24.41 -9.07 14.61
N ALA A 180 -24.99 -9.63 13.55
CA ALA A 180 -25.33 -11.07 13.48
C ALA A 180 -24.11 -12.01 13.56
N MET A 181 -22.89 -11.47 13.42
CA MET A 181 -21.64 -12.22 13.49
C MET A 181 -20.87 -12.06 14.82
N LEU A 182 -21.35 -11.19 15.72
CA LEU A 182 -20.67 -10.87 16.97
C LEU A 182 -21.37 -11.52 18.17
N ASP A 183 -20.59 -11.80 19.22
CA ASP A 183 -21.11 -12.31 20.50
C ASP A 183 -21.63 -11.18 21.41
N SER A 184 -21.21 -9.94 21.14
CA SER A 184 -21.64 -8.74 21.86
C SER A 184 -21.69 -7.53 20.93
N GLU A 185 -22.41 -6.49 21.37
CA GLU A 185 -22.39 -5.22 20.66
C GLU A 185 -20.96 -4.63 20.56
N PRO A 186 -20.63 -3.97 19.43
CA PRO A 186 -19.36 -3.27 19.29
C PRO A 186 -19.21 -2.12 20.28
N VAL A 187 -17.98 -1.94 20.77
CA VAL A 187 -17.64 -0.82 21.67
C VAL A 187 -16.88 0.23 20.89
N PHE A 188 -17.36 1.48 20.90
CA PHE A 188 -16.70 2.61 20.25
C PHE A 188 -16.11 3.56 21.29
N ARG A 189 -14.82 3.83 21.21
CA ARG A 189 -14.12 4.80 22.07
C ARG A 189 -13.57 5.94 21.23
N PHE A 190 -13.82 7.16 21.67
CA PHE A 190 -13.25 8.37 21.09
C PHE A 190 -12.00 8.73 21.89
N CYS A 191 -10.88 8.88 21.20
CA CYS A 191 -9.58 9.15 21.80
C CYS A 191 -8.97 10.41 21.20
N ASP A 192 -8.46 11.28 22.08
CA ASP A 192 -7.70 12.45 21.70
C ASP A 192 -6.20 12.12 21.71
N HIS A 193 -5.46 12.68 20.75
CA HIS A 193 -4.02 12.53 20.73
C HIS A 193 -3.38 13.45 21.77
N THR A 194 -2.89 12.87 22.87
CA THR A 194 -2.12 13.60 23.89
C THR A 194 -0.63 13.43 23.62
N ARG A 195 0.08 14.54 23.38
CA ARG A 195 1.54 14.55 23.30
C ARG A 195 2.10 14.77 24.70
N ILE A 196 2.93 13.84 25.16
CA ILE A 196 3.68 13.90 26.43
C ILE A 196 5.17 14.02 26.15
#